data_AF-A0A7V9BPA3-F1
#
_entry.id   AF-A0A7V9BPA3-F1
#
_cell.length_a   1.000
_cell.length_b   1.000
_cell.length_c   1.000
_cell.angle_alpha   90.00
_cell.angle_beta   90.00
_cell.angle_gamma   90.00
#
_symmetry.space_group_name_H-M   'P 1'
#
loop_
_entity.id
_entity.type
_entity.pdbx_description
1 polymer ?
#
loop_
_entity_poly.entity_id
_entity_poly.type
_entity_poly.pdbx_seq_one_letter_code
_entity_poly.pdbx_strand_id
1 'polypeptide(L)'
;MAISGLLLLADSRLPSGGHGHSFGVEALVDRGLVTDADDLAVFLDGRVRTAGRVTAAAAAAACVLAAFPSVAPARNSAPQRSSRASSNSDSVPNRGQRRPDWARWDAAVSVRTPSAALRVASRAQGAALLRTVTLAWPHPAVDAIQALPRVHHP
;
A
#
# COMPACT_ATOMS: atom_id res chain seq x y z
N MET A 1 -5.89 -14.32 -18.25
CA MET A 1 -6.62 -14.00 -17.00
C MET A 1 -6.16 -12.72 -16.27
N ALA A 2 -5.13 -12.00 -16.72
CA ALA A 2 -4.67 -10.80 -16.00
C ALA A 2 -5.51 -9.52 -16.28
N ILE A 3 -5.95 -9.32 -17.53
CA ILE A 3 -6.64 -8.08 -17.94
C ILE A 3 -7.99 -7.89 -17.23
N SER A 4 -8.81 -8.94 -17.12
CA SER A 4 -10.12 -8.83 -16.45
C SER A 4 -9.99 -8.44 -14.97
N GLY A 5 -8.97 -8.94 -14.27
CA GLY A 5 -8.69 -8.54 -12.88
C GLY A 5 -8.25 -7.09 -12.75
N LEU A 6 -7.41 -6.61 -13.68
CA LEU A 6 -7.03 -5.21 -13.76
C LEU A 6 -8.22 -4.29 -14.06
N LEU A 7 -9.11 -4.71 -14.96
CA LEU A 7 -10.34 -3.96 -15.28
C LEU A 7 -11.28 -3.89 -14.08
N LEU A 8 -11.42 -4.96 -13.30
CA LEU A 8 -12.20 -4.96 -12.05
C LEU A 8 -11.61 -4.02 -11.00
N LEU A 9 -10.27 -3.99 -10.86
CA LEU A 9 -9.59 -3.07 -9.94
C LEU A 9 -9.71 -1.60 -10.35
N ALA A 10 -9.77 -1.32 -11.66
CA ALA A 10 -9.97 0.02 -12.20
C ALA A 10 -11.45 0.43 -12.30
N ASP A 11 -12.39 -0.50 -12.08
CA ASP A 11 -13.82 -0.21 -12.16
C ASP A 11 -14.24 0.69 -11.00
N SER A 12 -14.96 1.75 -11.35
CA SER A 12 -15.42 2.74 -10.40
C SER A 12 -16.39 2.12 -9.37
N ARG A 13 -17.09 1.04 -9.74
CA ARG A 13 -18.01 0.31 -8.85
C ARG A 13 -17.29 -0.59 -7.84
N LEU A 14 -15.95 -0.67 -7.87
CA LEU A 14 -15.21 -1.38 -6.84
C LEU A 14 -15.55 -0.79 -5.47
N PRO A 15 -15.94 -1.61 -4.47
CA PRO A 15 -16.42 -1.13 -3.17
C PRO A 15 -15.26 -0.68 -2.25
N SER A 16 -14.31 0.11 -2.80
CA SER A 16 -13.20 0.72 -2.06
C SER A 16 -13.60 2.04 -1.38
N GLY A 17 -14.73 2.62 -1.77
CA GLY A 17 -15.20 3.93 -1.26
C GLY A 17 -14.46 5.12 -1.86
N GLY A 18 -13.66 4.93 -2.92
CA GLY A 18 -12.87 5.99 -3.56
C GLY A 18 -13.70 7.19 -4.05
N HIS A 19 -14.94 6.96 -4.48
CA HIS A 19 -15.82 7.99 -5.05
C HIS A 19 -16.31 9.02 -4.04
N GLY A 20 -16.25 8.69 -2.74
CA GLY A 20 -16.63 9.61 -1.67
C GLY A 20 -15.57 10.67 -1.35
N HIS A 21 -14.48 10.74 -2.13
CA HIS A 21 -13.35 11.62 -1.83
C HIS A 21 -13.09 12.62 -2.96
N SER A 22 -13.45 13.87 -2.73
CA SER A 22 -13.16 15.02 -3.61
C SER A 22 -11.69 15.43 -3.62
N PHE A 23 -10.89 14.89 -2.69
CA PHE A 23 -9.48 15.25 -2.48
C PHE A 23 -9.23 16.77 -2.28
N GLY A 24 -10.22 17.48 -1.75
CA GLY A 24 -10.14 18.91 -1.46
C GLY A 24 -10.69 19.81 -2.56
N VAL A 25 -11.19 19.25 -3.67
CA VAL A 25 -11.85 20.04 -4.73
C VAL A 25 -13.06 20.80 -4.19
N GLU A 26 -13.87 20.18 -3.32
CA GLU A 26 -15.04 20.83 -2.68
C GLU A 26 -14.63 22.14 -1.97
N ALA A 27 -13.57 22.10 -1.17
CA ALA A 27 -13.08 23.28 -0.46
C ALA A 27 -12.47 24.35 -1.40
N LEU A 28 -12.02 23.99 -2.60
CA LEU A 28 -11.55 24.95 -3.61
C LEU A 28 -12.72 25.62 -4.32
N VAL A 29 -13.77 24.86 -4.62
CA VAL A 29 -15.03 25.39 -5.18
C VAL A 29 -15.70 26.35 -4.19
N ASP A 30 -15.81 25.96 -2.92
CA ASP A 30 -16.39 26.81 -1.86
C ASP A 30 -15.65 28.15 -1.68
N ARG A 31 -14.35 28.19 -2.03
CA ARG A 31 -13.52 29.40 -1.97
C ARG A 31 -13.49 30.19 -3.28
N GLY A 32 -14.18 29.74 -4.32
CA GLY A 32 -14.15 30.35 -5.65
C GLY A 32 -12.81 30.22 -6.37
N LEU A 33 -11.98 29.23 -6.00
CA LEU A 33 -10.67 28.97 -6.61
C LEU A 33 -10.73 27.96 -7.76
N VAL A 34 -11.80 27.18 -7.82
CA VAL A 34 -12.14 26.33 -8.96
C VAL A 34 -13.56 26.69 -9.37
N THR A 35 -13.71 27.31 -10.53
CA THR A 35 -14.99 27.85 -11.00
C THR A 35 -15.46 27.20 -12.30
N ASP A 36 -14.53 26.63 -13.07
CA ASP A 36 -14.81 25.96 -14.33
C ASP A 36 -13.93 24.71 -14.57
N ALA A 37 -14.03 24.16 -15.78
CA ALA A 37 -13.29 22.97 -16.19
C ALA A 37 -11.78 23.24 -16.41
N ASP A 38 -11.40 24.46 -16.77
CA ASP A 38 -10.01 24.82 -17.01
C ASP A 38 -9.26 24.95 -15.68
N ASP A 39 -9.88 25.56 -14.67
CA ASP A 39 -9.39 25.58 -13.28
C ASP A 39 -9.21 24.17 -12.73
N LEU A 40 -10.21 23.31 -12.96
CA LEU A 40 -10.16 21.91 -12.55
C LEU A 40 -9.03 21.16 -13.25
N ALA A 41 -8.81 21.40 -14.54
CA ALA A 41 -7.72 20.77 -15.30
C ALA A 41 -6.35 21.17 -14.72
N VAL A 42 -6.16 22.45 -14.37
CA VAL A 42 -4.94 22.93 -13.70
C VAL A 42 -4.75 22.26 -12.34
N PHE A 43 -5.81 22.17 -11.54
CA PHE A 43 -5.77 21.48 -10.25
C PHE A 43 -5.37 19.99 -10.41
N LEU A 44 -6.01 19.29 -11.36
CA LEU A 44 -5.76 17.87 -11.60
C LEU A 44 -4.34 17.62 -12.10
N ASP A 45 -3.82 18.45 -13.00
CA ASP A 45 -2.45 18.34 -13.50
C ASP A 45 -1.42 18.54 -12.37
N GLY A 46 -1.61 19.56 -11.54
CA GLY A 46 -0.80 19.77 -10.33
C GLY A 46 -0.89 18.59 -9.35
N ARG A 47 -2.09 18.03 -9.17
CA ARG A 47 -2.34 16.88 -8.30
C ARG A 47 -1.66 15.61 -8.79
N VAL A 48 -1.73 15.31 -10.09
CA VAL A 48 -1.08 14.14 -10.71
C VAL A 48 0.43 14.23 -10.54
N ARG A 49 1.02 15.40 -10.76
CA ARG A 49 2.47 15.60 -10.65
C ARG A 49 3.01 15.53 -9.22
N THR A 50 2.16 15.76 -8.22
CA THR A 50 2.54 15.80 -6.80
C THR A 50 2.05 14.56 -6.05
N ALA A 51 0.85 14.62 -5.49
CA ALA A 51 0.27 13.54 -4.69
C ALA A 51 0.09 12.26 -5.51
N GLY A 52 -0.37 12.37 -6.77
CA GLY A 52 -0.52 11.22 -7.67
C GLY A 52 0.80 10.48 -7.91
N ARG A 53 1.90 11.22 -8.11
CA ARG A 53 3.23 10.63 -8.27
C ARG A 53 3.72 9.89 -7.03
N VAL A 54 3.42 10.40 -5.83
CA VAL A 54 3.75 9.74 -4.56
C VAL A 54 2.97 8.44 -4.39
N THR A 55 1.67 8.48 -4.65
CA THR A 55 0.75 7.34 -4.65
C THR A 55 1.24 6.25 -5.64
N ALA A 56 1.53 6.63 -6.88
CA ALA A 56 2.08 5.72 -7.90
C ALA A 56 3.43 5.11 -7.49
N ALA A 57 4.33 5.89 -6.88
CA ALA A 57 5.61 5.38 -6.39
C ALA A 57 5.44 4.40 -5.22
N ALA A 58 4.47 4.64 -4.32
CA ALA A 58 4.14 3.72 -3.24
C ALA A 58 3.59 2.39 -3.77
N ALA A 59 2.68 2.44 -4.75
CA ALA A 59 2.15 1.26 -5.44
C ALA A 59 3.26 0.45 -6.13
N ALA A 60 4.14 1.12 -6.89
CA ALA A 60 5.28 0.47 -7.53
C ALA A 60 6.22 -0.19 -6.52
N ALA A 61 6.52 0.49 -5.40
CA ALA A 61 7.33 -0.08 -4.33
C ALA A 61 6.65 -1.31 -3.69
N ALA A 62 5.33 -1.29 -3.51
CA ALA A 62 4.58 -2.44 -3.01
C ALA A 62 4.64 -3.63 -3.97
N CYS A 63 4.50 -3.41 -5.29
CA CYS A 63 4.66 -4.46 -6.29
C CYS A 63 6.06 -5.08 -6.25
N VAL A 64 7.11 -4.26 -6.12
CA VAL A 64 8.49 -4.73 -5.97
C VAL A 64 8.67 -5.55 -4.69
N LEU A 65 8.12 -5.08 -3.55
CA LEU A 65 8.17 -5.81 -2.27
C LEU A 65 7.41 -7.14 -2.33
N ALA A 66 6.26 -7.17 -3.01
CA ALA A 66 5.43 -8.37 -3.17
C ALA A 66 6.07 -9.42 -4.10
N ALA A 67 6.94 -9.02 -5.03
CA ALA A 67 7.65 -9.92 -5.92
C ALA A 67 8.77 -10.70 -5.23
N PHE A 68 9.21 -10.28 -4.02
CA PHE A 68 10.18 -11.05 -3.25
C PHE A 68 9.49 -12.23 -2.55
N PRO A 69 9.90 -13.48 -2.84
CA PRO A 69 9.29 -14.65 -2.22
C PRO A 69 9.51 -14.61 -0.71
N SER A 70 8.42 -14.69 0.07
CA SER A 70 8.55 -14.94 1.50
C SER A 70 9.04 -16.38 1.68
N VAL A 71 10.25 -16.56 2.22
CA VAL A 71 10.69 -17.88 2.65
C VAL A 71 9.69 -18.34 3.73
N ALA A 72 8.92 -19.37 3.39
CA ALA A 72 8.00 -20.02 4.31
C ALA A 72 8.78 -20.39 5.59
N PRO A 73 8.21 -20.20 6.80
CA PRO A 73 8.87 -20.71 7.99
C PRO A 73 9.08 -22.21 7.80
N ALA A 74 10.31 -22.68 8.00
CA ALA A 74 10.64 -24.10 7.97
C ALA A 74 9.64 -24.84 8.89
N ARG A 75 8.67 -25.53 8.29
CA ARG A 75 7.77 -26.39 9.04
C ARG A 75 8.65 -27.54 9.54
N ASN A 76 8.75 -27.63 10.87
CA ASN A 76 9.41 -28.68 11.65
C ASN A 76 10.94 -28.66 11.66
N SER A 77 11.50 -28.13 12.74
CA SER A 77 12.70 -28.72 13.35
C SER A 77 12.29 -29.23 14.73
N ALA A 78 12.29 -30.55 14.88
CA ALA A 78 12.16 -31.24 16.15
C ALA A 78 13.14 -30.64 17.20
N PRO A 79 12.88 -30.77 18.52
CA PRO A 79 13.75 -30.18 19.53
C PRO A 79 15.15 -30.80 19.48
N GLN A 80 16.11 -30.10 18.87
CA GLN A 80 17.52 -30.44 19.01
C GLN A 80 17.98 -30.00 20.41
N ARG A 81 18.28 -31.02 21.20
CA ARG A 81 18.89 -30.95 22.52
C ARG A 81 20.14 -30.06 22.46
N SER A 82 20.23 -29.14 23.41
CA SER A 82 21.32 -28.18 23.54
C SER A 82 22.70 -28.88 23.61
N SER A 83 23.60 -28.49 22.71
CA SER A 83 25.03 -28.54 23.00
C SER A 83 25.62 -27.17 22.67
N ARG A 84 26.24 -26.59 23.70
CA ARG A 84 26.96 -25.32 23.68
C ARG A 84 28.12 -25.40 22.69
N ALA A 85 28.15 -24.51 21.71
CA ALA A 85 29.41 -24.03 21.15
C ALA A 85 29.19 -22.62 20.58
N SER A 86 29.86 -21.67 21.21
CA SER A 86 29.97 -20.27 20.80
C SER A 86 30.68 -20.20 19.44
N SER A 87 30.06 -19.55 18.46
CA SER A 87 30.79 -18.95 17.35
C SER A 87 30.09 -17.65 16.96
N ASN A 88 30.73 -16.53 17.28
CA ASN A 88 30.42 -15.22 16.72
C ASN A 88 30.68 -15.29 15.21
N SER A 89 29.64 -15.51 14.43
CA SER A 89 29.63 -15.13 13.03
C SER A 89 28.87 -13.81 12.91
N ASP A 90 29.58 -12.73 12.62
CA ASP A 90 29.01 -11.50 12.06
C ASP A 90 28.39 -11.87 10.70
N SER A 91 27.18 -12.41 10.75
CA SER A 91 26.43 -12.77 9.57
C SER A 91 25.90 -11.49 8.95
N VAL A 92 26.63 -10.98 7.96
CA VAL A 92 26.12 -9.98 7.03
C VAL A 92 24.78 -10.52 6.51
N PRO A 93 23.64 -9.86 6.78
CA PRO A 93 22.34 -10.43 6.44
C PRO A 93 22.26 -10.63 4.93
N ASN A 94 22.09 -11.88 4.52
CA ASN A 94 21.99 -12.30 3.13
C ASN A 94 20.92 -11.44 2.43
N ARG A 95 21.35 -10.65 1.44
CA ARG A 95 20.49 -9.69 0.73
C ARG A 95 19.26 -10.38 0.10
N GLY A 96 19.34 -11.70 -0.14
CA GLY A 96 18.26 -12.55 -0.65
C GLY A 96 17.28 -13.15 0.39
N GLN A 97 17.44 -12.88 1.69
CA GLN A 97 16.58 -13.44 2.76
C GLN A 97 15.74 -12.39 3.51
N ARG A 98 15.86 -11.11 3.17
CA ARG A 98 15.07 -10.06 3.83
C ARG A 98 13.62 -10.15 3.40
N ARG A 99 12.75 -10.59 4.32
CA ARG A 99 11.30 -10.44 4.16
C ARG A 99 10.96 -8.97 3.89
N PRO A 100 9.99 -8.69 3.01
CA PRO A 100 9.54 -7.33 2.78
C PRO A 100 9.02 -6.71 4.08
N ASP A 101 9.57 -5.56 4.45
CA ASP A 101 9.18 -4.81 5.63
C ASP A 101 7.98 -3.90 5.30
N TRP A 102 6.79 -4.49 5.38
CA TRP A 102 5.52 -3.80 5.09
C TRP A 102 5.21 -2.68 6.10
N ALA A 103 5.67 -2.81 7.35
CA ALA A 103 5.48 -1.78 8.36
C ALA A 103 6.28 -0.51 8.03
N ARG A 104 7.55 -0.68 7.61
CA ARG A 104 8.37 0.44 7.13
C ARG A 104 7.81 1.06 5.86
N TRP A 105 7.27 0.25 4.94
CA TRP A 105 6.59 0.76 3.75
C TRP A 105 5.36 1.62 4.13
N ASP A 106 4.46 1.13 4.99
CA ASP A 106 3.27 1.89 5.44
C ASP A 106 3.66 3.18 6.15
N ALA A 107 4.67 3.13 7.03
CA ALA A 107 5.20 4.32 7.69
C ALA A 107 5.72 5.35 6.68
N ALA A 108 6.43 4.90 5.64
CA ALA A 108 6.95 5.77 4.59
C ALA A 108 5.83 6.38 3.72
N VAL A 109 4.71 5.67 3.50
CA VAL A 109 3.51 6.24 2.84
C VAL A 109 2.83 7.26 3.75
N SER A 110 2.72 6.97 5.04
CA SER A 110 2.13 7.86 6.05
C SER A 110 2.87 9.19 6.14
N VAL A 111 4.21 9.18 6.20
CA VAL A 111 5.05 10.39 6.25
C VAL A 111 4.88 11.25 4.99
N ARG A 112 4.64 10.65 3.82
CA ARG A 112 4.41 11.37 2.56
C ARG A 112 2.95 11.81 2.37
N THR A 113 2.07 11.52 3.32
CA THR A 113 0.67 11.93 3.33
C THR A 113 0.49 12.99 4.42
N PRO A 114 0.73 14.29 4.13
CA PRO A 114 0.89 15.32 5.17
C PRO A 114 -0.40 15.63 5.95
N SER A 115 -1.56 15.59 5.29
CA SER A 115 -2.85 15.88 5.92
C SER A 115 -3.35 14.72 6.79
N ALA A 116 -3.73 15.02 8.04
CA ALA A 116 -4.33 14.04 8.95
C ALA A 116 -5.63 13.45 8.39
N ALA A 117 -6.50 14.29 7.82
CA ALA A 117 -7.74 13.85 7.18
C ALA A 117 -7.45 12.93 5.98
N LEU A 118 -6.44 13.26 5.16
CA LEU A 118 -6.04 12.44 4.02
C LEU A 118 -5.47 11.08 4.47
N ARG A 119 -4.73 11.03 5.59
CA ARG A 119 -4.26 9.76 6.16
C ARG A 119 -5.42 8.88 6.61
N VAL A 120 -6.43 9.45 7.27
CA VAL A 120 -7.64 8.72 7.69
C VAL A 120 -8.39 8.17 6.48
N ALA A 121 -8.63 9.01 5.47
CA ALA A 121 -9.28 8.61 4.23
C ALA A 121 -8.53 7.48 3.51
N SER A 122 -7.21 7.63 3.32
CA SER A 122 -6.37 6.62 2.67
C SER A 122 -6.38 5.28 3.41
N ARG A 123 -6.38 5.29 4.76
CA ARG A 123 -6.47 4.04 5.55
C ARG A 123 -7.86 3.41 5.48
N ALA A 124 -8.92 4.21 5.41
CA ALA A 124 -10.29 3.70 5.24
C ALA A 124 -10.45 3.00 3.87
N GLN A 125 -9.95 3.63 2.80
CA GLN A 125 -9.89 3.04 1.46
C GLN A 125 -9.05 1.76 1.42
N GLY A 126 -7.90 1.76 2.09
CA GLY A 126 -7.00 0.60 2.13
C GLY A 126 -7.66 -0.60 2.82
N ALA A 127 -8.36 -0.35 3.94
CA ALA A 127 -9.13 -1.37 4.63
C ALA A 127 -10.29 -1.90 3.78
N ALA A 128 -10.97 -1.04 3.01
CA ALA A 128 -12.03 -1.46 2.09
C ALA A 128 -11.49 -2.32 0.94
N LEU A 129 -10.41 -1.87 0.31
CA LEU A 129 -9.75 -2.62 -0.76
C LEU A 129 -9.27 -4.00 -0.27
N LEU A 130 -8.60 -4.07 0.89
CA LEU A 130 -8.10 -5.33 1.46
C LEU A 130 -9.21 -6.35 1.67
N ARG A 131 -10.38 -5.94 2.15
CA ARG A 131 -11.54 -6.86 2.29
C ARG A 131 -11.94 -7.47 0.94
N THR A 132 -11.90 -6.69 -0.13
CA THR A 132 -12.27 -7.17 -1.47
C THR A 132 -11.18 -8.03 -2.09
N VAL A 133 -9.91 -7.61 -2.01
CA VAL A 133 -8.82 -8.32 -2.69
C VAL A 133 -8.43 -9.63 -1.99
N THR A 134 -8.55 -9.75 -0.66
CA THR A 134 -8.28 -11.01 0.05
C THR A 134 -9.22 -12.12 -0.41
N LEU A 135 -10.47 -11.79 -0.77
CA LEU A 135 -11.44 -12.78 -1.26
C LEU A 135 -11.18 -13.18 -2.72
N ALA A 136 -10.78 -12.23 -3.56
CA ALA A 136 -10.67 -12.44 -5.00
C ALA A 136 -9.27 -12.89 -5.46
N TRP A 137 -8.20 -12.47 -4.76
CA TRP A 137 -6.80 -12.76 -5.11
C TRP A 137 -5.95 -13.09 -3.87
N PRO A 138 -6.04 -14.33 -3.36
CA PRO A 138 -5.18 -14.78 -2.25
C PRO A 138 -3.70 -14.67 -2.62
N HIS A 139 -2.91 -13.95 -1.81
CA HIS A 139 -1.48 -13.77 -2.03
C HIS A 139 -0.73 -13.52 -0.72
N PRO A 140 0.46 -14.11 -0.47
CA PRO A 140 1.19 -13.95 0.79
C PRO A 140 1.51 -12.49 1.17
N ALA A 141 1.69 -11.62 0.17
CA ALA A 141 1.86 -10.18 0.40
C ALA A 141 0.57 -9.52 0.93
N VAL A 142 -0.59 -9.93 0.43
CA VAL A 142 -1.90 -9.42 0.91
C VAL A 142 -2.11 -9.84 2.35
N ASP A 143 -1.79 -11.09 2.70
CA ASP A 143 -1.86 -11.59 4.09
C ASP A 143 -0.92 -10.80 5.02
N ALA A 144 0.31 -10.53 4.58
CA ALA A 144 1.29 -9.76 5.35
C ALA A 144 0.86 -8.30 5.57
N ILE A 145 0.22 -7.69 4.57
CA ILE A 145 -0.33 -6.34 4.66
C ILE A 145 -1.57 -6.33 5.58
N GLN A 146 -2.45 -7.33 5.49
CA GLN A 146 -3.65 -7.44 6.33
C GLN A 146 -3.33 -7.60 7.82
N ALA A 147 -2.17 -8.18 8.16
CA ALA A 147 -1.70 -8.30 9.54
C ALA A 147 -1.32 -6.94 10.17
N LEU A 148 -1.21 -5.86 9.39
CA LEU A 148 -0.94 -4.52 9.91
C LEU A 148 -2.23 -3.82 10.39
N PRO A 149 -2.16 -2.93 11.41
CA PRO A 149 -3.35 -2.40 12.07
C PRO A 149 -4.34 -1.65 11.15
N ARG A 150 -3.83 -0.82 10.22
CA ARG A 150 -4.62 -0.10 9.20
C ARG A 150 -3.70 0.38 8.08
N VAL A 151 -3.67 -0.27 6.91
CA VAL A 151 -2.72 0.09 5.85
C VAL A 151 -3.24 1.21 4.95
N HIS A 152 -2.35 2.09 4.52
CA HIS A 152 -2.65 3.09 3.48
C HIS A 152 -3.01 2.44 2.14
N HIS A 153 -4.07 2.93 1.48
CA HIS A 153 -4.28 2.70 0.06
C HIS A 153 -3.22 3.47 -0.75
N PRO A 154 -2.44 2.82 -1.62
CA PRO A 154 -1.53 3.49 -2.55
C PRO A 154 -2.18 3.86 -3.88
#